data_AF-A0AB40CAP3-F1
#
_entry.id   AF-A0AB40CAP3-F1
#
_cell.length_a   1.000
_cell.length_b   1.000
_cell.length_c   1.000
_cell.angle_alpha   90.00
_cell.angle_beta   90.00
_cell.angle_gamma   90.00
#
_symmetry.space_group_name_H-M   'P 1'
#
loop_
_entity.id
_entity.type
_entity.pdbx_description
1 polymer ?
#
loop_
_entity_poly.entity_id
_entity_poly.type
_entity_poly.pdbx_seq_one_letter_code
_entity_poly.pdbx_strand_id
1 'polypeptide(L)'
;MTEIIAGVLEKNNLHGAIFTSFCGGAEMGQAIACDRWIPLVSFTGSSKVGQMVQQIGNEQFGKCLVELSGNNAIIVMDDANIQLSLLHESIYQTVFDQLIGVYKQVKIGDHLEKKTLKESIEINNSVPQGLSCSIFTRKPEIIFKWIGPLGSDCTIVNVNIPTNGAKIGGAFGGEKATGSGREAESDSWK
;
A
#
# COMPACT_ATOMS: atom_id res chain seq x y z
N MET A 1 3.77 -6.38 -23.73
CA MET A 1 2.68 -7.09 -23.03
C MET A 1 1.57 -7.45 -24.00
N THR A 2 1.08 -6.49 -24.79
CA THR A 2 0.03 -6.70 -25.81
C THR A 2 0.34 -7.85 -26.77
N GLU A 3 1.55 -7.91 -27.34
CA GLU A 3 1.96 -9.01 -28.25
C GLU A 3 1.91 -10.40 -27.60
N ILE A 4 2.24 -10.50 -26.31
CA ILE A 4 2.24 -11.78 -25.58
C ILE A 4 0.79 -12.26 -25.41
N ILE A 5 -0.11 -11.36 -25.00
CA ILE A 5 -1.52 -11.68 -24.78
C ILE A 5 -2.22 -11.95 -26.12
N ALA A 6 -2.00 -11.11 -27.12
CA ALA A 6 -2.55 -11.27 -28.47
C ALA A 6 -2.15 -12.63 -29.06
N GLY A 7 -0.86 -13.00 -28.98
CA GLY A 7 -0.40 -14.30 -29.44
C GLY A 7 -1.02 -15.49 -28.71
N VAL A 8 -1.42 -15.35 -27.44
CA VAL A 8 -2.17 -16.39 -26.72
C VAL A 8 -3.62 -16.45 -27.21
N LEU A 9 -4.29 -15.31 -27.38
CA LEU A 9 -5.67 -15.26 -27.87
C LEU A 9 -5.79 -15.85 -29.28
N GLU A 10 -4.88 -15.49 -30.18
CA GLU A 10 -4.80 -16.00 -31.55
C GLU A 10 -4.59 -17.52 -31.58
N LYS A 11 -3.64 -18.04 -30.79
CA LYS A 11 -3.41 -19.49 -30.66
C LYS A 11 -4.63 -20.27 -30.19
N ASN A 12 -5.55 -19.61 -29.49
CA ASN A 12 -6.77 -20.21 -28.96
C ASN A 12 -8.03 -19.83 -29.76
N ASN A 13 -7.89 -19.21 -30.94
CA ASN A 13 -9.01 -18.73 -31.77
C ASN A 13 -10.01 -17.83 -31.02
N LEU A 14 -9.50 -17.01 -30.09
CA LEU A 14 -10.29 -16.06 -29.32
C LEU A 14 -10.23 -14.66 -29.94
N HIS A 15 -11.32 -13.89 -29.80
CA HIS A 15 -11.39 -12.54 -30.37
C HIS A 15 -10.42 -11.59 -29.65
N GLY A 16 -9.56 -10.88 -30.40
CA GLY A 16 -8.53 -9.99 -29.84
C GLY A 16 -9.08 -8.91 -28.91
N ALA A 17 -10.30 -8.42 -29.15
CA ALA A 17 -10.96 -7.40 -28.32
C ALA A 17 -11.23 -7.82 -26.85
N ILE A 18 -11.08 -9.11 -26.50
CA ILE A 18 -11.06 -9.56 -25.09
C ILE A 18 -10.00 -8.81 -24.28
N PHE A 19 -8.86 -8.47 -24.92
CA PHE A 19 -7.83 -7.61 -24.33
C PHE A 19 -7.55 -6.43 -25.25
N THR A 20 -8.10 -5.26 -24.89
CA THR A 20 -7.86 -4.01 -25.61
C THR A 20 -6.93 -3.12 -24.79
N SER A 21 -5.84 -2.63 -25.41
CA SER A 21 -4.87 -1.74 -24.76
C SER A 21 -4.66 -0.47 -25.55
N PHE A 22 -4.48 0.66 -24.87
CA PHE A 22 -4.25 1.96 -25.49
C PHE A 22 -3.03 2.63 -24.86
N CYS A 23 -2.30 3.41 -25.66
CA CYS A 23 -1.24 4.30 -25.18
C CYS A 23 -1.75 5.74 -25.30
N GLY A 24 -1.81 6.46 -24.19
CA GLY A 24 -2.32 7.83 -24.15
C GLY A 24 -2.07 8.48 -22.79
N GLY A 25 -2.41 9.76 -22.70
CA GLY A 25 -2.34 10.54 -21.47
C GLY A 25 -3.64 10.55 -20.68
N ALA A 26 -3.85 11.63 -19.93
CA ALA A 26 -5.02 11.84 -19.08
C ALA A 26 -6.33 11.84 -19.89
N GLU A 27 -6.29 12.25 -21.16
CA GLU A 27 -7.44 12.24 -22.06
C GLU A 27 -8.03 10.85 -22.25
N MET A 28 -7.18 9.81 -22.35
CA MET A 28 -7.65 8.43 -22.50
C MET A 28 -8.21 7.89 -21.19
N GLY A 29 -7.54 8.20 -20.07
CA GLY A 29 -8.03 7.85 -18.74
C GLY A 29 -9.38 8.49 -18.43
N GLN A 30 -9.59 9.75 -18.83
CA GLN A 30 -10.86 10.45 -18.66
C GLN A 30 -11.95 9.87 -19.57
N ALA A 31 -11.62 9.51 -20.81
CA ALA A 31 -12.57 8.83 -21.70
C ALA A 31 -13.06 7.51 -21.09
N ILE A 32 -12.14 6.69 -20.56
CA ILE A 32 -12.46 5.43 -19.87
C ILE A 32 -13.31 5.66 -18.62
N ALA A 33 -12.92 6.61 -17.77
CA ALA A 33 -13.67 6.91 -16.54
C ALA A 33 -15.10 7.40 -16.84
N CYS A 34 -15.30 8.09 -17.96
CA CYS A 34 -16.59 8.64 -18.35
C CYS A 34 -17.46 7.67 -19.18
N ASP A 35 -16.94 6.51 -19.58
CA ASP A 35 -17.64 5.60 -20.48
C ASP A 35 -18.66 4.72 -19.73
N ARG A 36 -19.95 4.94 -20.02
CA ARG A 36 -21.07 4.21 -19.41
C ARG A 36 -21.10 2.72 -19.74
N TRP A 37 -20.37 2.28 -20.77
CA TRP A 37 -20.28 0.87 -21.13
C TRP A 37 -19.25 0.11 -20.29
N ILE A 38 -18.45 0.80 -19.46
CA ILE A 38 -17.45 0.21 -18.58
C ILE A 38 -18.03 0.15 -17.15
N PRO A 39 -18.55 -1.01 -16.69
CA PRO A 39 -19.24 -1.09 -15.40
C PRO A 39 -18.30 -1.04 -14.18
N LEU A 40 -17.01 -1.29 -14.40
CA LEU A 40 -15.97 -1.28 -13.38
C LEU A 40 -14.69 -0.65 -13.93
N VAL A 41 -14.20 0.39 -13.25
CA VAL A 41 -12.89 1.00 -13.53
C VAL A 41 -11.94 0.66 -12.38
N SER A 42 -10.88 -0.10 -12.66
CA SER A 42 -9.76 -0.23 -11.73
C SER A 42 -8.72 0.84 -12.02
N PHE A 43 -8.35 1.62 -11.00
CA PHE A 43 -7.40 2.72 -11.12
C PHE A 43 -6.31 2.62 -10.05
N THR A 44 -5.05 2.60 -10.51
CA THR A 44 -3.86 2.68 -9.66
C THR A 44 -3.14 4.00 -9.92
N GLY A 45 -2.87 4.79 -8.87
CA GLY A 45 -2.16 6.06 -9.06
C GLY A 45 -2.16 7.00 -7.85
N SER A 46 -2.05 8.30 -8.12
CA SER A 46 -2.05 9.30 -7.04
C SER A 46 -3.44 9.43 -6.39
N SER A 47 -3.49 9.71 -5.08
CA SER A 47 -4.76 9.94 -4.38
C SER A 47 -5.58 11.08 -5.00
N LYS A 48 -4.91 12.11 -5.53
CA LYS A 48 -5.57 13.25 -6.21
C LYS A 48 -6.34 12.80 -7.46
N VAL A 49 -5.71 12.01 -8.33
CA VAL A 49 -6.36 11.54 -9.57
C VAL A 49 -7.40 10.46 -9.24
N GLY A 50 -7.11 9.57 -8.28
CA GLY A 50 -8.05 8.54 -7.85
C GLY A 50 -9.37 9.09 -7.31
N GLN A 51 -9.33 10.23 -6.62
CA GLN A 51 -10.54 10.93 -6.19
C GLN A 51 -11.37 11.43 -7.38
N MET A 52 -10.72 11.96 -8.43
CA MET A 52 -11.41 12.40 -9.65
C MET A 52 -12.08 11.22 -10.36
N VAL A 53 -11.38 10.09 -10.50
CA VAL A 53 -11.93 8.87 -11.12
C VAL A 53 -13.13 8.34 -10.34
N GLN A 54 -13.03 8.27 -9.01
CA GLN A 54 -14.16 7.87 -8.15
C GLN A 54 -15.36 8.82 -8.25
N GLN A 55 -15.14 10.14 -8.33
CA GLN A 55 -16.23 11.10 -8.49
C GLN A 55 -17.01 10.84 -9.77
N ILE A 56 -16.30 10.65 -10.89
CA ILE A 56 -16.92 10.33 -12.19
C ILE A 56 -17.68 9.00 -12.11
N GLY A 57 -17.08 7.95 -11.54
CA GLY A 57 -17.74 6.65 -11.38
C GLY A 57 -19.03 6.74 -10.55
N ASN A 58 -18.99 7.47 -9.44
CA ASN A 58 -20.15 7.68 -8.57
C ASN A 58 -21.28 8.46 -9.26
N GLU A 59 -20.95 9.51 -10.03
CA GLU A 59 -21.93 10.27 -10.82
C GLU A 59 -22.66 9.39 -11.85
N GLN A 60 -22.01 8.34 -12.33
CA GLN A 60 -22.54 7.41 -13.31
C GLN A 60 -23.12 6.13 -12.69
N PHE A 61 -23.13 6.02 -11.34
CA PHE A 61 -23.49 4.81 -10.61
C PHE A 61 -22.65 3.57 -11.00
N GLY A 62 -21.43 3.79 -11.51
CA GLY A 62 -20.46 2.76 -11.83
C GLY A 62 -19.65 2.33 -10.60
N LYS A 63 -18.95 1.19 -10.69
CA LYS A 63 -18.02 0.75 -9.65
C LYS A 63 -16.61 1.24 -9.96
N CYS A 64 -15.88 1.66 -8.93
CA CYS A 64 -14.46 1.94 -9.02
C CYS A 64 -13.67 1.10 -8.01
N LEU A 65 -12.61 0.47 -8.46
CA LEU A 65 -11.57 -0.10 -7.61
C LEU A 65 -10.40 0.87 -7.63
N VAL A 66 -9.99 1.39 -6.48
CA VAL A 66 -8.94 2.41 -6.39
C VAL A 66 -7.81 1.97 -5.47
N GLU A 67 -6.60 1.96 -6.04
CA GLU A 67 -5.33 1.68 -5.36
C GLU A 67 -4.43 2.91 -5.42
N LEU A 68 -4.45 3.70 -4.35
CA LEU A 68 -3.89 5.05 -4.34
C LEU A 68 -2.60 5.15 -3.53
N SER A 69 -2.17 6.37 -3.26
CA SER A 69 -0.90 6.62 -2.58
C SER A 69 -0.87 6.02 -1.16
N GLY A 70 0.29 5.48 -0.79
CA GLY A 70 0.61 5.04 0.57
C GLY A 70 1.61 5.98 1.24
N ASN A 71 1.50 6.13 2.57
CA ASN A 71 2.51 6.76 3.41
C ASN A 71 2.83 5.80 4.55
N ASN A 72 3.63 4.79 4.23
CA ASN A 72 3.78 3.60 5.06
C ASN A 72 4.80 3.84 6.17
N ALA A 73 4.48 3.43 7.40
CA ALA A 73 5.38 3.58 8.55
C ALA A 73 5.97 2.23 9.00
N ILE A 74 7.17 2.30 9.57
CA ILE A 74 7.83 1.19 10.28
C ILE A 74 8.08 1.66 11.72
N ILE A 75 7.51 0.94 12.69
CA ILE A 75 7.72 1.14 14.11
C ILE A 75 8.76 0.13 14.59
N VAL A 76 9.82 0.60 15.23
CA VAL A 76 10.88 -0.25 15.78
C VAL A 76 10.86 -0.14 17.30
N MET A 77 10.50 -1.23 17.99
CA MET A 77 10.46 -1.27 19.45
C MET A 77 11.85 -1.51 20.05
N ASP A 78 12.01 -1.25 21.35
CA ASP A 78 13.27 -1.41 22.07
C ASP A 78 13.80 -2.85 22.14
N ASP A 79 12.91 -3.82 21.96
CA ASP A 79 13.19 -5.24 21.93
C ASP A 79 13.31 -5.82 20.51
N ALA A 80 13.27 -4.97 19.48
CA ALA A 80 13.37 -5.38 18.09
C ALA A 80 14.69 -6.11 17.78
N ASN A 81 14.62 -7.11 16.88
CA ASN A 81 15.83 -7.72 16.35
C ASN A 81 16.40 -6.88 15.20
N ILE A 82 17.44 -6.09 15.49
CA ILE A 82 18.06 -5.19 14.50
C ILE A 82 19.15 -5.91 13.67
N GLN A 83 19.49 -7.17 13.99
CA GLN A 83 20.55 -7.93 13.30
C GLN A 83 20.20 -8.40 11.88
N LEU A 84 19.07 -8.00 11.30
CA LEU A 84 18.61 -8.52 10.01
C LEU A 84 19.31 -7.91 8.78
N SER A 85 20.22 -6.94 8.96
CA SER A 85 20.87 -6.20 7.88
C SER A 85 22.34 -6.57 7.73
N LEU A 86 22.71 -7.17 6.60
CA LEU A 86 24.11 -7.36 6.21
C LEU A 86 24.60 -6.11 5.46
N LEU A 87 25.55 -5.40 6.03
CA LEU A 87 26.22 -4.26 5.37
C LEU A 87 27.66 -4.65 5.07
N HIS A 88 28.13 -4.34 3.87
CA HIS A 88 29.55 -4.46 3.55
C HIS A 88 30.35 -3.46 4.40
N GLU A 89 31.49 -3.90 4.94
CA GLU A 89 32.31 -3.10 5.88
C GLU A 89 32.63 -1.70 5.34
N SER A 90 32.92 -1.59 4.03
CA SER A 90 33.27 -0.32 3.38
C SER A 90 32.16 0.74 3.38
N ILE A 91 30.90 0.36 3.59
CA ILE A 91 29.75 1.29 3.57
C ILE A 91 29.03 1.34 4.92
N TYR A 92 29.43 0.51 5.89
CA TYR A 92 28.74 0.37 7.17
C TYR A 92 28.55 1.72 7.86
N GLN A 93 29.63 2.47 8.04
CA GLN A 93 29.58 3.73 8.77
C GLN A 93 28.74 4.78 8.06
N THR A 94 28.84 4.85 6.72
CA THR A 94 28.05 5.79 5.91
C THR A 94 26.56 5.53 6.03
N VAL A 95 26.14 4.26 5.91
CA VAL A 95 24.73 3.88 6.04
C VAL A 95 24.24 4.12 7.46
N PHE A 96 25.07 3.78 8.47
CA PHE A 96 24.74 3.99 9.87
C PHE A 96 24.52 5.47 10.20
N ASP A 97 25.42 6.35 9.76
CA ASP A 97 25.31 7.79 10.01
C ASP A 97 24.09 8.41 9.32
N GLN A 98 23.76 7.94 8.11
CA GLN A 98 22.53 8.35 7.41
C GLN A 98 21.29 7.92 8.18
N LEU A 99 21.24 6.67 8.66
CA LEU A 99 20.11 6.17 9.45
C LEU A 99 19.94 6.97 10.75
N ILE A 100 21.03 7.25 11.47
CA ILE A 100 21.00 8.10 12.67
C ILE A 100 20.57 9.52 12.32
N GLY A 101 21.03 10.06 11.19
CA GLY A 101 20.63 11.39 10.70
C GLY A 101 19.14 11.48 10.44
N VAL A 102 18.56 10.49 9.76
CA VAL A 102 17.10 10.38 9.54
C VAL A 102 16.37 10.21 10.86
N TYR A 103 16.85 9.32 11.74
CA TYR A 103 16.23 9.06 13.05
C TYR A 103 16.15 10.33 13.91
N LYS A 104 17.20 11.16 13.92
CA LYS A 104 17.21 12.44 14.67
C LYS A 104 16.24 13.49 14.11
N GLN A 105 15.87 13.41 12.83
CA GLN A 105 14.91 14.31 12.21
C GLN A 105 13.47 13.96 12.58
N VAL A 106 13.22 12.70 12.93
CA VAL A 106 11.93 12.23 13.45
C VAL A 106 11.91 12.49 14.96
N LYS A 107 11.40 13.66 15.37
CA LYS A 107 11.02 13.90 16.77
C LYS A 107 9.78 13.06 17.11
N ILE A 108 9.99 11.80 17.48
CA ILE A 108 9.04 11.08 18.35
C ILE A 108 9.26 11.68 19.76
N GLY A 109 8.20 11.92 20.52
CA GLY A 109 8.19 12.76 21.73
C GLY A 109 9.28 12.46 22.79
N ASP A 110 9.40 13.40 23.73
CA ASP A 110 10.40 13.44 24.80
C ASP A 110 10.52 12.13 25.62
N HIS A 111 11.70 11.51 25.50
CA HIS A 111 12.26 10.31 26.15
C HIS A 111 12.12 10.12 27.68
N LEU A 112 11.48 11.03 28.42
CA LEU A 112 11.31 10.93 29.87
C LEU A 112 9.87 10.61 30.33
N GLU A 113 8.88 10.65 29.43
CA GLU A 113 7.55 10.11 29.69
C GLU A 113 7.36 8.77 28.96
N LYS A 114 6.70 7.81 29.60
CA LYS A 114 6.67 6.39 29.18
C LYS A 114 6.49 6.23 27.67
N LYS A 115 7.51 5.62 27.03
CA LYS A 115 7.49 4.97 25.71
C LYS A 115 6.21 4.14 25.54
N THR A 116 5.12 4.73 25.06
CA THR A 116 3.88 3.99 24.88
C THR A 116 3.74 3.61 23.42
N LEU A 117 3.59 2.31 23.17
CA LEU A 117 3.11 1.75 21.90
C LEU A 117 1.92 2.58 21.33
N LYS A 118 1.11 3.14 22.23
CA LYS A 118 -0.01 4.02 21.93
C LYS A 118 0.39 5.24 21.08
N GLU A 119 1.42 5.98 21.47
CA GLU A 119 1.88 7.16 20.71
C GLU A 119 2.38 6.74 19.32
N SER A 120 3.12 5.63 19.22
CA SER A 120 3.59 5.13 17.92
C SER A 120 2.44 4.72 17.00
N ILE A 121 1.38 4.11 17.55
CA ILE A 121 0.14 3.81 16.82
C ILE A 121 -0.56 5.11 16.41
N GLU A 122 -0.67 6.09 17.30
CA GLU A 122 -1.28 7.40 16.99
C GLU A 122 -0.54 8.10 15.84
N ILE A 123 0.79 8.09 15.83
CA ILE A 123 1.59 8.64 14.74
C ILE A 123 1.36 7.85 13.44
N ASN A 124 1.39 6.51 13.47
CA ASN A 124 1.09 5.68 12.29
C ASN A 124 -0.28 6.00 11.70
N ASN A 125 -1.29 6.17 12.55
CA ASN A 125 -2.67 6.35 12.13
C ASN A 125 -2.98 7.83 11.77
N SER A 126 -2.13 8.78 12.16
CA SER A 126 -2.34 10.22 11.94
C SER A 126 -2.31 10.65 10.47
N VAL A 127 -1.76 9.82 9.58
CA VAL A 127 -1.65 10.14 8.15
C VAL A 127 -2.94 9.78 7.39
N PRO A 128 -3.30 10.54 6.34
CA PRO A 128 -4.49 10.25 5.55
C PRO A 128 -4.49 8.89 4.87
N GLN A 129 -3.33 8.30 4.58
CA GLN A 129 -3.16 7.03 3.88
C GLN A 129 -3.22 5.82 4.82
N GLY A 130 -3.60 4.65 4.30
CA GLY A 130 -3.78 3.43 5.10
C GLY A 130 -3.40 2.15 4.35
N LEU A 131 -2.33 2.16 3.55
CA LEU A 131 -1.91 1.01 2.75
C LEU A 131 -1.24 -0.07 3.61
N SER A 132 -0.01 0.20 4.06
CA SER A 132 0.78 -0.77 4.80
C SER A 132 1.55 -0.14 5.96
N CYS A 133 1.75 -0.92 7.00
CA CYS A 133 2.54 -0.58 8.16
C CYS A 133 3.33 -1.81 8.63
N SER A 134 4.32 -1.58 9.48
CA SER A 134 5.05 -2.67 10.14
C SER A 134 5.46 -2.31 11.55
N ILE A 135 5.47 -3.30 12.43
CA ILE A 135 6.12 -3.23 13.73
C ILE A 135 7.22 -4.27 13.86
N PHE A 136 8.37 -3.88 14.40
CA PHE A 136 9.46 -4.78 14.77
C PHE A 136 9.50 -4.90 16.30
N THR A 137 9.23 -6.10 16.82
CA THR A 137 9.19 -6.40 18.26
C THR A 137 9.25 -7.92 18.48
N ARG A 138 9.67 -8.34 19.69
CA ARG A 138 9.66 -9.74 20.15
C ARG A 138 8.56 -10.00 21.18
N LYS A 139 7.93 -8.97 21.74
CA LYS A 139 6.88 -9.01 22.76
C LYS A 139 5.49 -9.36 22.15
N PRO A 140 4.92 -10.55 22.43
CA PRO A 140 3.61 -10.95 21.89
C PRO A 140 2.47 -10.01 22.28
N GLU A 141 2.52 -9.40 23.47
CA GLU A 141 1.51 -8.45 23.94
C GLU A 141 1.46 -7.17 23.10
N ILE A 142 2.59 -6.78 22.48
CA ILE A 142 2.64 -5.66 21.54
C ILE A 142 2.05 -6.11 20.19
N ILE A 143 2.39 -7.32 19.74
CA ILE A 143 1.88 -7.89 18.49
C ILE A 143 0.35 -7.96 18.50
N PHE A 144 -0.25 -8.51 19.56
CA PHE A 144 -1.71 -8.59 19.66
C PHE A 144 -2.40 -7.23 19.72
N LYS A 145 -1.77 -6.22 20.32
CA LYS A 145 -2.28 -4.85 20.31
C LYS A 145 -2.18 -4.22 18.92
N TRP A 146 -1.08 -4.47 18.22
CA TRP A 146 -0.79 -3.92 16.90
C TRP A 146 -1.74 -4.41 15.81
N ILE A 147 -2.04 -5.72 15.80
CA ILE A 147 -3.00 -6.32 14.85
C ILE A 147 -4.46 -6.21 15.32
N GLY A 148 -4.67 -5.78 16.57
CA GLY A 148 -5.97 -5.67 17.19
C GLY A 148 -6.74 -4.42 16.75
N PRO A 149 -8.00 -4.27 17.19
CA PRO A 149 -8.87 -3.17 16.79
C PRO A 149 -8.43 -1.78 17.27
N LEU A 150 -7.52 -1.71 18.26
CA LEU A 150 -6.91 -0.46 18.75
C LEU A 150 -5.48 -0.28 18.23
N GLY A 151 -5.11 -1.08 17.23
CA GLY A 151 -3.79 -1.13 16.62
C GLY A 151 -3.67 -0.25 15.38
N SER A 152 -2.97 -0.76 14.37
CA SER A 152 -2.85 -0.06 13.10
C SER A 152 -4.18 0.04 12.36
N ASP A 153 -4.41 1.16 11.69
CA ASP A 153 -5.54 1.38 10.78
C ASP A 153 -5.18 1.16 9.29
N CYS A 154 -4.01 0.59 9.00
CA CYS A 154 -3.64 0.18 7.65
C CYS A 154 -4.26 -1.18 7.30
N THR A 155 -4.41 -1.46 6.01
CA THR A 155 -4.87 -2.79 5.54
C THR A 155 -3.81 -3.85 5.74
N ILE A 156 -2.57 -3.58 5.33
CA ILE A 156 -1.47 -4.54 5.40
C ILE A 156 -0.69 -4.28 6.68
N VAL A 157 -0.97 -5.07 7.71
CA VAL A 157 -0.39 -4.94 9.06
C VAL A 157 0.70 -6.00 9.26
N ASN A 158 1.96 -5.60 9.06
CA ASN A 158 3.10 -6.51 9.15
C ASN A 158 3.72 -6.56 10.57
N VAL A 159 4.36 -7.68 10.88
CA VAL A 159 5.17 -7.89 12.09
C VAL A 159 6.51 -8.47 11.68
N ASN A 160 7.61 -7.80 12.05
CA ASN A 160 8.99 -8.20 11.77
C ASN A 160 9.32 -8.40 10.28
N ILE A 161 8.54 -7.79 9.38
CA ILE A 161 8.76 -7.74 7.93
C ILE A 161 8.46 -6.31 7.46
N PRO A 162 9.24 -5.71 6.53
CA PRO A 162 8.99 -4.34 6.08
C PRO A 162 7.62 -4.17 5.39
N THR A 163 7.24 -2.92 5.12
CA THR A 163 5.94 -2.52 4.55
C THR A 163 5.69 -3.01 3.11
N ASN A 164 6.70 -3.55 2.45
CA ASN A 164 6.58 -4.19 1.14
C ASN A 164 6.30 -5.70 1.24
N GLY A 165 6.05 -6.23 2.45
CA GLY A 165 5.78 -7.63 2.72
C GLY A 165 4.40 -8.11 2.27
N ALA A 166 4.05 -7.95 0.99
CA ALA A 166 2.83 -8.48 0.40
C ALA A 166 3.12 -9.64 -0.56
N LYS A 167 2.19 -10.59 -0.69
CA LYS A 167 2.28 -11.74 -1.60
C LYS A 167 0.93 -11.98 -2.26
N ILE A 168 0.95 -12.69 -3.40
CA ILE A 168 -0.25 -12.98 -4.20
C ILE A 168 -1.38 -13.63 -3.39
N GLY A 169 -1.03 -14.44 -2.38
CA GLY A 169 -1.98 -15.21 -1.55
C GLY A 169 -2.97 -14.39 -0.71
N GLY A 170 -2.82 -13.07 -0.61
CA GLY A 170 -3.69 -12.21 0.18
C GLY A 170 -4.27 -11.08 -0.67
N ALA A 171 -5.39 -10.52 -0.22
CA ALA A 171 -5.95 -9.31 -0.80
C ALA A 171 -4.98 -8.13 -0.58
N PHE A 172 -4.60 -7.48 -1.68
CA PHE A 172 -3.74 -6.30 -1.66
C PHE A 172 -4.61 -5.05 -1.82
N GLY A 173 -4.45 -4.09 -0.92
CA GLY A 173 -5.08 -2.78 -1.05
C GLY A 173 -4.95 -1.96 0.22
N GLY A 174 -5.58 -0.80 0.27
CA GLY A 174 -5.49 0.11 1.41
C GLY A 174 -6.81 0.50 2.06
N GLU A 175 -6.72 1.38 3.04
CA GLU A 175 -7.83 2.10 3.64
C GLU A 175 -7.64 3.63 3.52
N LYS A 176 -8.65 4.38 3.95
CA LYS A 176 -8.60 5.85 4.05
C LYS A 176 -8.31 6.48 2.66
N ALA A 177 -7.34 7.39 2.57
CA ALA A 177 -6.97 8.05 1.31
C ALA A 177 -6.21 7.16 0.31
N THR A 178 -5.89 5.91 0.69
CA THR A 178 -5.36 4.90 -0.24
C THR A 178 -6.49 4.31 -1.11
N GLY A 179 -7.75 4.58 -0.79
CA GLY A 179 -8.89 3.92 -1.44
C GLY A 179 -9.18 2.59 -0.79
N SER A 180 -10.32 1.99 -1.14
CA SER A 180 -10.82 0.74 -0.54
C SER A 180 -10.77 -0.45 -1.52
N GLY A 181 -10.04 -0.31 -2.64
CA GLY A 181 -9.86 -1.39 -3.60
C GLY A 181 -9.18 -2.61 -2.96
N ARG A 182 -9.40 -3.79 -3.52
CA ARG A 182 -8.66 -5.00 -3.18
C ARG A 182 -8.35 -5.79 -4.45
N GLU A 183 -7.10 -6.17 -4.62
CA GLU A 183 -6.57 -6.92 -5.75
C GLU A 183 -5.91 -8.23 -5.30
N ALA A 184 -5.50 -9.06 -6.26
CA ALA A 184 -4.92 -10.40 -6.04
C ALA A 184 -5.93 -11.45 -5.52
N GLU A 185 -5.62 -12.18 -4.45
CA GLU A 185 -6.41 -13.34 -4.01
C GLU A 185 -7.46 -12.96 -2.93
N SER A 186 -7.76 -13.88 -2.00
CA SER A 186 -8.96 -13.85 -1.15
C SER A 186 -10.24 -13.91 -2.01
N ASP A 187 -11.20 -13.03 -1.73
CA ASP A 187 -12.44 -12.88 -2.47
C ASP A 187 -12.50 -11.58 -3.27
N SER A 188 -11.33 -11.03 -3.63
CA SER A 188 -11.17 -9.84 -4.49
C SER A 188 -11.78 -9.99 -5.90
N TRP A 189 -12.16 -11.21 -6.29
CA TRP A 189 -12.82 -11.50 -7.57
C TRP A 189 -14.31 -11.11 -7.60
N LYS A 190 -14.94 -10.87 -6.44
CA LYS A 190 -16.35 -10.48 -6.31
C LYS A 190 -16.57 -9.00 -6.61
#